data_AF-A0A7Y0TGE8-F1
#
_entry.id   AF-A0A7Y0TGE8-F1
#
_cell.length_a   1.000
_cell.length_b   1.000
_cell.length_c   1.000
_cell.angle_alpha   90.00
_cell.angle_beta   90.00
_cell.angle_gamma   90.00
#
_symmetry.space_group_name_H-M   'P 1'
#
loop_
_entity.id
_entity.type
_entity.pdbx_description
1 polymer ?
#
loop_
_entity_poly.entity_id
_entity_poly.type
_entity_poly.pdbx_seq_one_letter_code
_entity_poly.pdbx_strand_id
1 'polypeptide(L)' 'MKLTITLPDILPDEISQVINKVKAVFTQEGIAVELKPETLSDDSWDNLNIDEIAVDTGRIDFAENYDHYLYGIAK' A
#
# COMPACT_ATOMS: atom_id res chain seq x y z
N MET A 1 -1.46 -30.69 9.92
CA MET A 1 -2.10 -29.40 9.61
C MET A 1 -1.04 -28.43 9.12
N LYS A 2 -1.39 -27.50 8.22
CA LYS A 2 -0.48 -26.47 7.72
C LYS A 2 -1.07 -25.11 8.08
N LEU A 3 -0.29 -24.29 8.79
CA LEU A 3 -0.69 -22.94 9.20
C LEU A 3 0.01 -21.94 8.28
N THR A 4 -0.74 -20.98 7.74
CA THR A 4 -0.17 -19.86 6.98
C THR A 4 -0.40 -18.59 7.78
N ILE A 5 0.67 -17.84 8.06
CA ILE A 5 0.58 -16.55 8.73
C ILE A 5 0.97 -15.48 7.72
N THR A 6 0.06 -14.56 7.46
CA THR A 6 0.30 -13.38 6.62
C THR A 6 0.87 -12.28 7.50
N LEU A 7 2.00 -11.70 7.07
CA LEU A 7 2.71 -10.66 7.80
C LEU A 7 2.71 -9.36 6.99
N PRO A 8 2.47 -8.20 7.61
CA PRO A 8 2.59 -6.93 6.91
C PRO A 8 4.04 -6.70 6.45
N ASP A 9 4.21 -5.95 5.35
CA ASP A 9 5.50 -5.74 4.69
C ASP A 9 6.50 -4.95 5.55
N ILE A 10 5.98 -4.13 6.48
CA ILE A 10 6.79 -3.38 7.43
C ILE A 10 6.54 -3.93 8.83
N LEU A 11 7.56 -4.56 9.41
CA LEU A 11 7.55 -5.03 10.79
C LEU A 11 8.73 -4.45 11.57
N PRO A 12 8.52 -3.96 12.80
CA PRO A 12 9.61 -3.62 13.70
C PRO A 12 10.47 -4.84 14.04
N ASP A 13 11.78 -4.66 14.20
CA ASP A 13 12.73 -5.74 14.52
C ASP A 13 12.36 -6.54 15.78
N GLU A 14 11.71 -5.87 16.73
CA GLU A 14 11.23 -6.47 17.98
C GLU A 14 10.18 -7.57 17.74
N ILE A 15 9.38 -7.44 16.68
CA ILE A 15 8.33 -8.39 16.32
C ILE A 15 8.91 -9.65 15.66
N SER A 16 10.06 -9.55 14.99
CA SER A 16 10.76 -10.70 14.41
C SER A 16 11.10 -11.76 15.45
N GLN A 17 11.46 -11.36 16.67
CA GLN A 17 11.73 -12.30 17.77
C GLN A 17 10.47 -13.04 18.22
N VAL A 18 9.33 -12.35 18.26
CA VAL A 18 8.05 -12.94 18.64
C VAL A 18 7.61 -13.95 17.57
N ILE A 19 7.72 -13.59 16.29
CA ILE A 19 7.38 -14.48 15.16
C ILE A 19 8.21 -15.77 15.21
N ASN A 20 9.52 -15.66 15.50
CA ASN A 20 10.40 -16.82 15.63
C ASN A 20 10.02 -17.73 16.80
N LYS A 21 9.64 -17.16 17.96
CA LYS A 21 9.15 -17.94 19.10
C LYS A 21 7.86 -18.68 18.76
N VAL A 22 6.92 -17.99 18.11
CA VAL A 22 5.65 -18.58 17.67
C VAL A 22 5.89 -19.73 16.69
N LYS A 23 6.77 -19.55 15.71
CA LYS A 23 7.15 -20.61 14.77
C LYS A 23 7.77 -21.82 15.48
N ALA A 24 8.63 -21.59 16.48
CA ALA A 24 9.25 -22.66 17.25
C ALA A 24 8.22 -23.50 18.02
N VAL A 25 7.25 -22.86 18.68
CA VAL A 25 6.15 -23.55 19.40
C VAL A 25 5.34 -24.43 18.45
N PHE A 26 4.91 -23.89 17.31
CA PHE A 26 4.12 -24.68 16.36
C PHE A 26 4.91 -25.82 15.71
N THR A 27 6.22 -25.63 15.49
CA THR A 27 7.08 -26.69 14.96
C THR A 27 7.24 -27.85 15.96
N GLN A 28 7.31 -27.55 17.26
CA GLN A 28 7.36 -28.57 18.32
C GLN A 28 6.08 -29.41 18.36
N GLU A 29 4.92 -28.80 18.10
CA GLU A 29 3.63 -29.46 17.98
C GLU A 29 3.42 -30.20 16.64
N GLY A 30 4.46 -30.26 15.78
CA GLY A 30 4.39 -30.93 14.48
C GLY A 30 3.56 -30.19 13.43
N ILE A 31 3.29 -28.89 13.64
CA ILE A 31 2.52 -28.04 12.72
C ILE A 31 3.49 -27.26 11.84
N ALA A 32 3.42 -27.49 10.53
CA ALA A 32 4.21 -26.74 9.56
C ALA A 32 3.65 -25.31 9.42
N VAL A 33 4.48 -24.31 9.72
CA VAL A 33 4.13 -22.88 9.60
C VAL A 33 4.85 -22.26 8.40
N GLU A 34 4.07 -21.69 7.49
CA GLU A 34 4.56 -20.89 6.37
C GLU A 34 4.26 -19.41 6.64
N LEU A 35 5.30 -18.58 6.59
CA LEU A 35 5.16 -17.13 6.71
C LEU A 35 5.13 -16.56 5.29
N LYS A 36 4.10 -15.79 4.97
CA LYS A 36 4.02 -15.08 3.70
C LYS A 36 3.92 -13.58 3.97
N PRO A 37 4.69 -12.75 3.25
CA PRO A 37 4.42 -11.32 3.25
C PRO A 37 3.01 -11.10 2.69
N GLU A 38 2.30 -10.14 3.26
CA GLU A 38 1.07 -9.63 2.72
C GLU A 38 1.38 -9.11 1.32
N THR A 39 0.67 -9.64 0.32
CA THR A 39 0.73 -9.07 -1.01
C THR A 39 0.23 -7.64 -0.90
N LEU A 40 1.10 -6.67 -1.21
CA LEU A 40 0.71 -5.28 -1.42
C LEU A 40 -0.54 -5.32 -2.30
N SER A 41 -1.66 -4.83 -1.76
CA SER A 41 -2.89 -4.73 -2.52
C SER A 41 -2.64 -3.92 -3.78
N ASP A 42 -3.43 -4.15 -4.83
CA ASP A 42 -3.49 -3.27 -6.01
C ASP A 42 -3.33 -1.81 -5.59
N ASP A 43 -2.39 -1.09 -6.21
CA ASP A 43 -2.19 0.32 -5.88
C ASP A 43 -3.53 1.03 -6.05
N SER A 44 -3.89 1.86 -5.08
CA SER A 44 -5.12 2.65 -5.18
C SER A 44 -5.08 3.59 -6.40
N TRP A 45 -3.88 3.89 -6.89
CA TRP A 45 -3.66 4.59 -8.15
C TRP A 45 -3.90 3.73 -9.39
N ASP A 46 -3.67 2.42 -9.35
CA ASP A 46 -3.78 1.53 -10.52
C ASP A 46 -5.23 1.34 -10.98
N ASN A 47 -6.19 1.44 -10.03
CA ASN A 47 -7.62 1.35 -10.31
C ASN A 47 -8.33 2.72 -10.21
N LEU A 48 -7.59 3.83 -10.27
CA LEU A 48 -8.16 5.16 -10.14
C LEU A 48 -8.85 5.58 -11.45
N ASN A 49 -10.18 5.63 -11.44
CA ASN A 49 -10.95 6.20 -12.54
C ASN A 49 -11.04 7.73 -12.38
N ILE A 50 -10.15 8.46 -13.07
CA ILE A 50 -10.12 9.93 -13.04
C ILE A 50 -11.46 10.52 -13.49
N ASP A 51 -12.13 9.92 -14.46
CA ASP A 51 -13.39 10.43 -15.02
C ASP A 51 -14.55 10.35 -14.01
N GLU A 52 -14.49 9.41 -13.05
CA GLU A 52 -15.48 9.32 -11.98
C GLU A 52 -15.25 10.34 -10.86
N ILE A 53 -14.00 10.75 -10.64
CA ILE A 53 -13.63 11.63 -9.51
C ILE A 53 -13.38 13.08 -9.91
N ALA A 54 -13.10 13.33 -11.19
CA ALA A 54 -12.86 14.66 -11.71
C ALA A 54 -14.19 15.39 -11.92
N VAL A 55 -14.24 16.64 -11.46
CA VAL A 55 -15.36 17.55 -11.72
C VAL A 55 -14.92 18.50 -12.81
N ASP A 56 -15.59 18.48 -13.96
CA ASP A 56 -15.40 19.49 -14.98
C ASP A 56 -15.87 20.85 -14.44
N THR A 57 -14.93 21.77 -14.28
CA THR A 57 -15.20 23.11 -13.77
C THR A 57 -15.49 24.12 -14.89
N GLY A 58 -15.43 23.71 -16.15
CA GLY A 58 -15.55 24.58 -17.33
C GLY A 58 -14.41 25.60 -17.46
N ARG A 59 -13.36 25.47 -16.63
CA ARG A 59 -12.16 26.30 -16.68
C ARG A 59 -11.09 25.58 -17.48
N ILE A 60 -10.34 26.35 -18.26
CA ILE A 60 -9.15 25.85 -18.95
C ILE A 60 -8.23 25.27 -17.88
N ASP A 61 -7.62 24.12 -18.19
CA ASP A 61 -6.80 23.36 -17.26
C ASP A 61 -5.79 24.29 -16.55
N PHE A 62 -5.78 24.18 -15.22
CA PHE A 62 -4.84 24.90 -14.37
C PHE A 62 -3.40 24.46 -14.66
N ALA A 63 -3.18 23.22 -15.10
CA ALA A 63 -1.88 22.74 -15.53
C ALA A 63 -1.37 23.48 -16.77
N GLU A 64 -2.24 23.76 -17.74
CA GLU A 64 -1.88 24.50 -18.96
C GLU A 64 -1.57 25.98 -18.69
N ASN A 65 -2.09 26.54 -17.59
CA ASN A 65 -1.92 27.95 -17.22
C ASN A 65 -1.24 28.11 -15.87
N TYR A 66 -0.43 27.12 -15.49
CA TYR A 66 0.23 27.06 -14.19
C TYR A 66 0.98 28.36 -13.87
N ASP A 67 1.75 28.87 -14.83
CA ASP A 67 2.55 30.08 -14.67
C ASP A 67 1.69 31.35 -14.50
N HIS A 68 0.57 31.44 -15.23
CA HIS A 68 -0.37 32.55 -15.11
C HIS A 68 -1.01 32.57 -13.72
N TYR A 69 -1.42 31.42 -13.20
CA TYR A 69 -2.12 31.32 -11.92
C TYR A 69 -1.19 31.37 -10.70
N LEU A 70 0.03 30.83 -10.78
CA LEU A 70 1.00 30.93 -9.68
C LEU A 70 1.70 32.28 -9.61
N TYR A 71 2.11 32.82 -10.76
CA TYR A 71 3.02 33.95 -10.81
C TYR A 71 2.39 35.22 -11.38
N GLY A 72 1.11 35.18 -11.78
CA GLY A 72 0.38 36.34 -12.30
C GLY A 72 0.89 36.81 -13.66
N ILE A 73 1.58 35.96 -14.41
CA ILE A 73 2.15 36.30 -15.72
C ILE A 73 1.01 36.46 -16.73
N ALA A 74 0.99 37.54 -17.51
CA ALA A 74 -0.07 37.77 -18.49
C ALA A 74 -0.09 36.65 -19.54
N LYS A 75 -1.31 36.19 -19.87
CA LYS A 75 -1.56 35.17 -20.91
C LYS A 75 -1.64 35.81 -22.29
#